data_AF-A0A832CMM9-F1
#
_entry.id   AF-A0A832CMM9-F1
#
_cell.length_a   1.000
_cell.length_b   1.000
_cell.length_c   1.000
_cell.angle_alpha   90.00
_cell.angle_beta   90.00
_cell.angle_gamma   90.00
#
_symmetry.space_group_name_H-M   'P 1'
#
loop_
_entity.id
_entity.type
_entity.pdbx_description
1 polymer ?
#
loop_
_entity_poly.entity_id
_entity_poly.type
_entity_poly.pdbx_seq_one_letter_code
_entity_poly.pdbx_strand_id
1 'polypeptide(L)'
;MPRFADLFVEEVRRKRGEILRVAAGSADLASRYRELVRGVWVEGVEARNEFDRVYAVDSSSDEIEVAGGGVILVTRAVALGANGRELRKLRVDAFFPRSIRDYEDFKRLLREHLEHEVALEAVEEGADLVLLDGSLFGRMSHVVRELSVDGREGFLLDYVETYGQLLSRAVRKGVIISGV
;
A
#
# COMPACT_ATOMS: atom_id res chain seq x y z
N MET A 1 -20.92 -16.35 7.03
CA MET A 1 -21.64 -15.93 5.81
C MET A 1 -22.73 -16.88 5.27
N PRO A 2 -22.75 -18.22 5.47
CA PRO A 2 -23.74 -19.07 4.78
C PRO A 2 -25.21 -18.88 5.21
N ARG A 3 -25.49 -18.24 6.35
CA ARG A 3 -26.86 -18.03 6.88
C ARG A 3 -27.61 -16.82 6.31
N PHE A 4 -27.02 -16.11 5.36
CA PHE A 4 -27.60 -14.89 4.79
C PHE A 4 -27.66 -14.91 3.26
N ALA A 5 -27.26 -16.02 2.63
CA ALA A 5 -27.18 -16.09 1.17
C ALA A 5 -28.59 -16.02 0.53
N ASP A 6 -29.57 -16.67 1.14
CA ASP A 6 -30.98 -16.62 0.79
C ASP A 6 -31.55 -15.21 0.91
N LEU A 7 -31.38 -14.56 2.07
CA LEU A 7 -31.85 -13.19 2.32
C LEU A 7 -31.17 -12.17 1.41
N PHE A 8 -29.87 -12.34 1.13
CA PHE A 8 -29.14 -11.50 0.19
C PHE A 8 -29.70 -11.61 -1.23
N VAL A 9 -29.99 -12.84 -1.69
CA VAL A 9 -30.61 -13.06 -3.01
C VAL A 9 -31.99 -12.40 -3.08
N GLU A 10 -32.80 -12.50 -2.03
CA GLU A 10 -34.11 -11.83 -1.96
C GLU A 10 -33.97 -10.30 -2.04
N GLU A 11 -33.04 -9.72 -1.29
CA GLU A 11 -32.78 -8.28 -1.32
C GLU A 11 -32.28 -7.80 -2.69
N VAL A 12 -31.37 -8.54 -3.32
CA VAL A 12 -30.88 -8.23 -4.68
C VAL A 12 -32.02 -8.29 -5.69
N ARG A 13 -32.91 -9.29 -5.60
CA ARG A 13 -34.09 -9.39 -6.47
C ARG A 13 -35.04 -8.22 -6.25
N ARG A 14 -35.31 -7.86 -5.00
CA ARG A 14 -36.18 -6.73 -4.62
C ARG A 14 -35.63 -5.39 -5.15
N LYS A 15 -34.31 -5.18 -5.05
CA LYS A 15 -33.63 -3.95 -5.47
C LYS A 15 -33.05 -4.00 -6.88
N ARG A 16 -33.41 -5.00 -7.69
CA ARG A 16 -32.82 -5.24 -9.03
C ARG A 16 -32.82 -3.99 -9.91
N GLY A 17 -33.90 -3.21 -9.91
CA GLY A 17 -34.01 -1.99 -10.71
C GLY A 17 -33.01 -0.90 -10.30
N GLU A 18 -32.79 -0.71 -9.00
CA GLU A 18 -31.80 0.24 -8.46
C GLU A 18 -30.38 -0.24 -8.75
N ILE A 19 -30.11 -1.53 -8.51
CA ILE A 19 -28.81 -2.15 -8.78
C ILE A 19 -28.46 -2.00 -10.26
N LEU A 20 -29.39 -2.30 -11.17
CA LEU A 20 -29.17 -2.16 -12.60
C LEU A 20 -28.97 -0.70 -13.01
N ARG A 21 -29.68 0.24 -12.41
CA ARG A 21 -29.49 1.68 -12.68
C ARG A 21 -28.07 2.13 -12.33
N VAL A 22 -27.53 1.67 -11.21
CA VAL A 22 -26.15 1.97 -10.79
C VAL A 22 -25.14 1.21 -11.64
N ALA A 23 -25.36 -0.08 -11.87
CA ALA A 23 -24.42 -0.98 -12.55
C ALA A 23 -24.33 -0.75 -14.07
N ALA A 24 -25.43 -0.36 -14.73
CA ALA A 24 -25.42 -0.09 -16.16
C ALA A 24 -24.57 1.12 -16.54
N GLY A 25 -24.23 1.98 -15.57
CA GLY A 25 -23.58 3.26 -15.83
C GLY A 25 -24.39 4.16 -16.76
N SER A 26 -23.87 5.34 -17.09
CA SER A 26 -24.38 6.10 -18.23
C SER A 26 -23.50 5.82 -19.44
N ALA A 27 -24.09 5.37 -20.55
CA ALA A 27 -23.37 5.15 -21.81
C ALA A 27 -22.64 6.41 -22.31
N ASP A 28 -23.15 7.58 -21.91
CA ASP A 28 -22.56 8.90 -22.14
C ASP A 28 -21.20 9.06 -21.43
N LEU A 29 -21.10 8.64 -20.16
CA LEU A 29 -19.88 8.79 -19.38
C LEU A 29 -18.74 7.92 -19.92
N ALA A 30 -19.03 6.67 -20.29
CA ALA A 30 -18.04 5.76 -20.87
C ALA A 30 -17.50 6.29 -22.21
N SER A 31 -18.38 6.88 -23.03
CA SER A 31 -17.99 7.49 -24.31
C SER A 31 -17.11 8.71 -24.09
N ARG A 32 -17.48 9.58 -23.13
CA ARG A 32 -16.70 10.75 -22.76
C ARG A 32 -15.30 10.40 -22.22
N TYR A 33 -15.19 9.40 -21.34
CA TYR A 33 -13.89 8.94 -20.88
C TYR A 33 -13.05 8.31 -21.98
N ARG A 34 -13.66 7.57 -22.91
CA ARG A 34 -12.95 7.02 -24.07
C ARG A 34 -12.31 8.12 -24.91
N GLU A 35 -13.05 9.21 -25.17
CA GLU A 35 -12.52 10.36 -25.91
C GLU A 35 -11.35 11.02 -25.17
N LEU A 36 -11.51 11.25 -23.86
CA LEU A 36 -10.47 11.85 -23.03
C LEU A 36 -9.20 10.99 -23.00
N VAL A 37 -9.33 9.67 -22.76
CA VAL A 37 -8.20 8.74 -22.70
C VAL A 37 -7.51 8.67 -24.06
N ARG A 38 -8.25 8.56 -25.17
CA ARG A 38 -7.66 8.55 -26.52
C ARG A 38 -6.88 9.82 -26.84
N GLY A 39 -7.29 10.97 -26.31
CA GLY A 39 -6.58 12.24 -26.50
C GLY A 39 -5.22 12.30 -25.81
N VAL A 40 -4.95 11.44 -24.82
CA VAL A 40 -3.72 11.46 -24.01
C VAL A 40 -2.95 10.14 -24.01
N TRP A 41 -3.53 9.07 -24.56
CA TRP A 41 -2.93 7.75 -24.58
C TRP A 41 -1.79 7.70 -25.60
N VAL A 42 -0.62 7.25 -25.16
CA VAL A 42 0.56 7.09 -26.01
C VAL A 42 0.71 5.61 -26.35
N GLU A 43 0.53 5.28 -27.63
CA GLU A 43 0.73 3.92 -28.14
C GLU A 43 2.17 3.71 -28.62
N GLY A 44 2.59 2.45 -28.72
CA GLY A 44 3.86 2.09 -29.35
C GLY A 44 5.10 2.48 -28.55
N VAL A 45 5.01 2.61 -27.23
CA VAL A 45 6.18 2.80 -26.37
C VAL A 45 7.03 1.53 -26.43
N GLU A 46 8.24 1.64 -26.99
CA GLU A 46 9.19 0.54 -27.04
C GLU A 46 9.74 0.23 -25.65
N ALA A 47 9.72 -1.04 -25.25
CA ALA A 47 10.37 -1.48 -24.02
C ALA A 47 11.88 -1.36 -24.17
N ARG A 48 12.51 -0.62 -23.25
CA ARG A 48 13.97 -0.48 -23.14
C ARG A 48 14.42 -1.06 -21.80
N ASN A 49 15.47 -1.88 -21.84
CA ASN A 49 16.12 -2.35 -20.62
C ASN A 49 17.14 -1.29 -20.17
N GLU A 50 16.66 -0.29 -19.43
CA GLU A 50 17.49 0.80 -18.92
C GLU A 50 18.03 0.54 -17.49
N PHE A 51 17.51 -0.49 -16.81
CA PHE A 51 17.85 -0.80 -15.42
C PHE A 51 18.31 -2.26 -15.29
N ASP A 52 19.44 -2.48 -14.63
CA ASP A 52 19.98 -3.82 -14.38
C ASP A 52 19.56 -4.34 -12.99
N ARG A 53 19.60 -3.47 -11.97
CA ARG A 53 19.28 -3.81 -10.58
C ARG A 53 17.93 -3.23 -10.19
N VAL A 54 16.87 -3.93 -10.57
CA VAL A 54 15.48 -3.58 -10.24
C VAL A 54 15.01 -4.38 -9.04
N TYR A 55 14.38 -3.70 -8.08
CA TYR A 55 13.69 -4.32 -6.94
C TYR A 55 12.21 -3.96 -6.92
N ALA A 56 11.36 -4.94 -6.61
CA ALA A 56 9.94 -4.72 -6.31
C ALA A 56 9.67 -5.00 -4.83
N VAL A 57 8.98 -4.07 -4.15
CA VAL A 57 8.76 -4.08 -2.71
C VAL A 57 7.28 -4.13 -2.39
N ASP A 58 6.92 -5.04 -1.50
CA ASP A 58 5.56 -5.23 -1.00
C ASP A 58 5.59 -5.68 0.48
N SER A 59 4.49 -5.53 1.18
CA SER A 59 4.33 -5.93 2.57
C SER A 59 2.97 -6.56 2.87
N SER A 60 2.94 -7.31 3.97
CA SER A 60 1.71 -7.90 4.48
C SER A 60 1.74 -7.89 5.99
N SER A 61 0.57 -7.84 6.61
CA SER A 61 0.43 -8.02 8.05
C SER A 61 -0.72 -8.96 8.37
N ASP A 62 -0.57 -9.64 9.51
CA ASP A 62 -1.60 -10.48 10.10
C ASP A 62 -1.61 -10.25 11.62
N GLU A 63 -2.72 -10.57 12.25
CA GLU A 63 -2.94 -10.29 13.68
C GLU A 63 -3.50 -11.50 14.43
N ILE A 64 -3.09 -11.59 15.69
CA ILE A 64 -3.58 -12.59 16.63
C ILE A 64 -4.24 -11.84 17.78
N GLU A 65 -5.56 -11.93 17.86
CA GLU A 65 -6.31 -11.45 19.01
C GLU A 65 -6.10 -12.40 20.20
N VAL A 66 -5.77 -11.84 21.37
CA VAL A 66 -5.54 -12.62 22.59
C VAL A 66 -6.62 -12.35 23.64
N ALA A 67 -6.76 -13.29 24.57
CA ALA A 67 -7.69 -13.16 25.70
C ALA A 67 -7.41 -11.85 26.48
N GLY A 68 -8.46 -11.06 26.70
CA GLY A 68 -8.36 -9.74 27.34
C GLY A 68 -8.36 -8.56 26.35
N GLY A 69 -8.52 -8.80 25.05
CA GLY A 69 -8.66 -7.74 24.04
C GLY A 69 -7.33 -7.11 23.59
N GLY A 70 -6.22 -7.78 23.86
CA GLY A 70 -4.91 -7.43 23.28
C GLY A 70 -4.76 -7.99 21.87
N VAL A 71 -3.81 -7.43 21.12
CA VAL A 71 -3.47 -7.87 19.77
C VAL A 71 -1.97 -8.07 19.65
N ILE A 72 -1.57 -9.17 19.00
CA ILE A 72 -0.22 -9.40 18.50
C ILE A 72 -0.24 -9.18 16.99
N LEU A 73 0.39 -8.11 16.53
CA LEU A 73 0.49 -7.75 15.13
C LEU A 73 1.83 -8.23 14.56
N VAL A 74 1.78 -9.02 13.49
CA VAL A 74 2.96 -9.47 12.75
C VAL A 74 2.96 -8.81 11.38
N THR A 75 3.96 -7.98 11.11
CA THR A 75 4.10 -7.26 9.84
C THR A 75 5.42 -7.64 9.19
N ARG A 76 5.39 -7.95 7.90
CA ARG A 76 6.58 -8.27 7.10
C ARG A 76 6.60 -7.46 5.82
N ALA A 77 7.79 -7.15 5.34
CA ALA A 77 8.03 -6.57 4.02
C ALA A 77 9.17 -7.31 3.32
N VAL A 78 9.10 -7.37 1.99
CA VAL A 78 10.09 -8.03 1.14
C VAL A 78 10.38 -7.14 -0.06
N ALA A 79 11.66 -7.04 -0.44
CA ALA A 79 12.08 -6.55 -1.75
C ALA A 79 12.69 -7.70 -2.55
N LEU A 80 12.12 -7.95 -3.74
CA LEU A 80 12.58 -8.96 -4.68
C LEU A 80 13.31 -8.30 -5.83
N GLY A 81 14.60 -8.61 -5.95
CA GLY A 81 15.45 -8.19 -7.06
C GLY A 81 15.23 -9.06 -8.29
N ALA A 82 15.29 -8.48 -9.49
CA ALA A 82 15.20 -9.22 -10.76
C ALA A 82 16.30 -10.28 -10.93
N ASN A 83 17.41 -10.13 -10.19
CA ASN A 83 18.53 -11.08 -10.10
C ASN A 83 18.31 -12.22 -9.10
N GLY A 84 17.13 -12.32 -8.47
CA GLY A 84 16.82 -13.31 -7.44
C GLY A 84 17.32 -12.94 -6.02
N ARG A 85 17.86 -11.72 -5.84
CA ARG A 85 18.21 -11.20 -4.52
C ARG A 85 16.93 -10.90 -3.73
N GLU A 86 16.92 -11.24 -2.45
CA GLU A 86 15.79 -10.98 -1.56
C GLU A 86 16.27 -10.22 -0.33
N LEU A 87 15.58 -9.11 -0.02
CA LEU A 87 15.72 -8.36 1.23
C LEU A 87 14.41 -8.46 2.00
N ARG A 88 14.50 -8.61 3.32
CA ARG A 88 13.32 -8.91 4.14
C ARG A 88 13.38 -8.25 5.51
N LYS A 89 12.23 -7.78 5.97
CA LYS A 89 12.02 -7.33 7.34
C LYS A 89 10.78 -7.97 7.94
N LEU A 90 10.86 -8.23 9.24
CA LEU A 90 9.78 -8.74 10.06
C LEU A 90 9.74 -7.92 11.35
N ARG A 91 8.55 -7.49 11.73
CA ARG A 91 8.28 -6.79 12.99
C ARG A 91 7.10 -7.44 13.68
N VAL A 92 7.24 -7.65 14.98
CA VAL A 92 6.20 -8.17 15.85
C VAL A 92 5.93 -7.13 16.93
N ASP A 93 4.66 -6.74 17.05
CA ASP A 93 4.20 -5.77 18.02
C ASP A 93 3.06 -6.36 18.85
N ALA A 94 2.99 -6.02 20.14
CA ALA A 94 1.92 -6.46 21.03
C ALA A 94 1.41 -5.28 21.85
N PHE A 95 0.11 -5.02 21.81
CA PHE A 95 -0.52 -3.86 22.46
C PHE A 95 -2.03 -4.05 22.63
N PHE A 96 -2.66 -3.14 23.38
CA PHE A 96 -4.12 -3.06 23.50
C PHE A 96 -4.66 -1.92 22.62
N PRO A 97 -5.41 -2.22 21.53
CA PRO A 97 -5.98 -1.19 20.69
C PRO A 97 -7.05 -0.40 21.46
N ARG A 98 -6.86 0.92 21.59
CA ARG A 98 -7.84 1.81 22.24
C ARG A 98 -8.85 2.40 21.25
N SER A 99 -8.53 2.35 19.96
CA SER A 99 -9.33 2.86 18.85
C SER A 99 -9.15 1.97 17.63
N ILE A 100 -10.25 1.40 17.11
CA ILE A 100 -10.22 0.57 15.91
C ILE A 100 -9.68 1.36 14.72
N ARG A 101 -10.10 2.63 14.57
CA ARG A 101 -9.63 3.48 13.47
C ARG A 101 -8.13 3.73 13.53
N ASP A 102 -7.61 4.10 14.69
CA ASP A 102 -6.17 4.39 14.81
C ASP A 102 -5.34 3.11 14.75
N TYR A 103 -5.90 1.96 15.15
CA TYR A 103 -5.28 0.66 14.95
C TYR A 103 -5.14 0.30 13.47
N GLU A 104 -6.20 0.44 12.67
CA GLU A 104 -6.15 0.21 11.22
C GLU A 104 -5.17 1.16 10.51
N ASP A 105 -5.18 2.44 10.91
CA ASP A 105 -4.21 3.42 10.42
C ASP A 105 -2.77 3.01 10.77
N PHE A 106 -2.53 2.61 12.02
CA PHE A 106 -1.21 2.13 12.46
C PHE A 106 -0.77 0.89 11.67
N LYS A 107 -1.65 -0.10 11.48
CA LYS A 107 -1.36 -1.33 10.72
C LYS A 107 -0.98 -1.01 9.27
N ARG A 108 -1.69 -0.07 8.63
CA ARG A 108 -1.35 0.41 7.28
C ARG A 108 -0.01 1.14 7.26
N LEU A 109 0.20 2.10 8.16
CA LEU A 109 1.44 2.88 8.22
C LEU A 109 2.66 2.00 8.55
N LEU A 110 2.48 0.96 9.37
CA LEU A 110 3.53 0.02 9.72
C LEU A 110 3.98 -0.80 8.51
N ARG A 111 3.03 -1.24 7.68
CA ARG A 111 3.30 -1.91 6.40
C ARG A 111 4.11 -1.00 5.48
N GLU A 112 3.61 0.21 5.23
CA GLU A 112 4.30 1.22 4.41
C GLU A 112 5.70 1.55 4.96
N HIS A 113 5.85 1.66 6.28
CA HIS A 113 7.14 1.91 6.94
C HIS A 113 8.14 0.77 6.69
N LEU A 114 7.74 -0.50 6.86
CA LEU A 114 8.63 -1.62 6.59
C LEU A 114 9.03 -1.68 5.11
N GLU A 115 8.13 -1.33 4.19
CA GLU A 115 8.49 -1.20 2.77
C GLU A 115 9.54 -0.12 2.56
N HIS A 116 9.42 1.04 3.23
CA HIS A 116 10.43 2.09 3.15
C HIS A 116 11.79 1.61 3.66
N GLU A 117 11.82 0.86 4.77
CA GLU A 117 13.04 0.33 5.32
C GLU A 117 13.72 -0.69 4.38
N VAL A 118 12.97 -1.63 3.81
CA VAL A 118 13.54 -2.63 2.88
C VAL A 118 13.94 -1.96 1.56
N ALA A 119 13.16 -0.99 1.07
CA ALA A 119 13.53 -0.20 -0.09
C ALA A 119 14.82 0.61 0.13
N LEU A 120 15.01 1.12 1.35
CA LEU A 120 16.25 1.81 1.71
C LEU A 120 17.44 0.86 1.70
N GLU A 121 17.29 -0.38 2.15
CA GLU A 121 18.32 -1.42 1.99
C GLU A 121 18.64 -1.70 0.51
N ALA A 122 17.64 -1.79 -0.36
CA ALA A 122 17.85 -1.96 -1.79
C ALA A 122 18.63 -0.79 -2.41
N VAL A 123 18.30 0.45 -2.02
CA VAL A 123 19.03 1.66 -2.41
C VAL A 123 20.48 1.61 -1.92
N GLU A 124 20.72 1.12 -0.70
CA GLU A 124 22.06 0.98 -0.17
C GLU A 124 22.88 -0.11 -0.87
N GLU A 125 22.26 -1.23 -1.27
CA GLU A 125 22.85 -2.29 -2.11
C GLU A 125 23.09 -1.86 -3.58
N GLY A 126 22.67 -0.65 -3.97
CA GLY A 126 22.93 -0.06 -5.27
C GLY A 126 21.89 -0.38 -6.34
N ALA A 127 20.61 -0.54 -5.96
CA ALA A 127 19.52 -0.61 -6.93
C ALA A 127 19.55 0.56 -7.92
N ASP A 128 19.15 0.31 -9.16
CA ASP A 128 18.95 1.38 -10.16
C ASP A 128 17.49 1.87 -10.14
N LEU A 129 16.55 0.95 -9.87
CA LEU A 129 15.12 1.20 -9.78
C LEU A 129 14.51 0.39 -8.63
N VAL A 130 13.68 1.03 -7.82
CA VAL A 130 12.84 0.40 -6.80
C VAL A 130 11.37 0.70 -7.08
N LEU A 131 10.58 -0.35 -7.23
CA LEU A 131 9.13 -0.30 -7.38
C LEU A 131 8.48 -0.51 -6.00
N LEU A 132 7.69 0.44 -5.54
CA LEU A 132 6.92 0.38 -4.30
C LEU A 132 5.45 0.20 -4.63
N ASP A 133 4.78 -0.79 -4.03
CA ASP A 133 3.32 -0.95 -4.19
C ASP A 133 2.56 0.24 -3.60
N GLY A 134 2.02 1.13 -4.44
CA GLY A 134 1.23 2.27 -4.02
C GLY A 134 1.87 3.64 -4.23
N SER A 135 1.02 4.67 -4.17
CA SER A 135 1.36 6.04 -4.55
C SER A 135 2.38 6.71 -3.61
N LEU A 136 3.48 7.22 -4.19
CA LEU A 136 4.43 8.10 -3.49
C LEU A 136 3.76 9.37 -2.94
N PHE A 137 2.79 9.92 -3.68
CA PHE A 137 2.04 11.10 -3.23
C PHE A 137 1.12 10.76 -2.05
N GLY A 138 0.45 9.61 -2.10
CA GLY A 138 -0.36 9.10 -1.00
C GLY A 138 0.45 8.94 0.28
N ARG A 139 1.66 8.36 0.16
CA ARG A 139 2.62 8.19 1.27
C ARG A 139 3.13 9.50 1.86
N MET A 140 3.21 10.56 1.05
CA MET A 140 3.65 11.89 1.47
C MET A 140 2.54 12.72 2.13
N SER A 141 1.27 12.42 1.83
CA SER A 141 0.13 13.27 2.20
C SER A 141 -0.45 12.99 3.59
N HIS A 142 0.21 12.15 4.40
CA HIS A 142 -0.27 11.83 5.75
C HIS A 142 -0.19 13.04 6.67
N VAL A 143 -1.26 13.29 7.42
CA VAL A 143 -1.30 14.35 8.44
C VAL A 143 -0.58 13.86 9.69
N VAL A 144 0.49 14.57 10.10
CA VAL A 144 1.22 14.26 11.32
C VAL A 144 0.31 14.47 12.54
N ARG A 145 -0.10 13.37 13.17
CA ARG A 145 -0.94 13.31 14.35
C ARG A 145 -0.52 12.15 15.25
N GLU A 146 -0.88 12.23 16.52
CA GLU A 146 -0.75 11.09 17.44
C GLU A 146 -1.76 9.98 17.07
N LEU A 147 -1.30 8.74 17.21
CA LEU A 147 -2.12 7.55 17.07
C LEU A 147 -2.51 7.05 18.46
N SER A 148 -3.79 6.71 18.69
CA SER A 148 -4.26 6.15 19.96
C SER A 148 -3.92 4.65 20.08
N VAL A 149 -2.65 4.30 19.90
CA VAL A 149 -2.09 2.96 19.99
C VAL A 149 -1.01 2.95 21.06
N ASP A 150 -1.19 2.09 22.06
CA ASP A 150 -0.38 2.07 23.28
C ASP A 150 1.12 1.93 22.98
N GLY A 151 1.90 2.94 23.37
CA GLY A 151 3.35 2.99 23.15
C GLY A 151 3.78 3.24 21.71
N ARG A 152 2.85 3.65 20.83
CA ARG A 152 3.06 3.95 19.39
C ARG A 152 2.49 5.29 18.97
N GLU A 153 2.23 6.16 19.93
CA GLU A 153 1.64 7.47 19.73
C GLU A 153 2.46 8.33 18.77
N GLY A 154 3.79 8.20 18.82
CA GLY A 154 4.75 8.93 17.98
C GLY A 154 5.18 8.24 16.68
N PHE A 155 4.63 7.06 16.34
CA PHE A 155 5.14 6.23 15.23
C PHE A 155 5.16 6.95 13.87
N LEU A 156 4.27 7.92 13.67
CA LEU A 156 4.21 8.66 12.43
C LEU A 156 5.46 9.53 12.18
N LEU A 157 6.20 9.91 13.22
CA LEU A 157 7.49 10.58 13.08
C LEU A 157 8.54 9.63 12.50
N ASP A 158 8.61 8.39 13.01
CA ASP A 158 9.50 7.35 12.47
C ASP A 158 9.16 7.08 11.00
N TYR A 159 7.86 6.99 10.68
CA TYR A 159 7.38 6.83 9.32
C TYR A 159 7.88 7.95 8.38
N VAL A 160 7.68 9.21 8.75
CA VAL A 160 8.07 10.37 7.92
C VAL A 160 9.57 10.46 7.80
N GLU A 161 10.30 10.20 8.89
CA GLU A 161 11.76 10.20 8.88
C GLU A 161 12.31 9.13 7.93
N THR A 162 11.86 7.88 8.04
CA THR A 162 12.32 6.80 7.16
C THR A 162 11.96 7.05 5.69
N TYR A 163 10.75 7.57 5.42
CA TYR A 163 10.35 7.91 4.05
C TYR A 163 11.21 9.05 3.46
N GLY A 164 11.46 10.09 4.24
CA GLY A 164 12.35 11.18 3.86
C GLY A 164 13.79 10.70 3.61
N GLN A 165 14.29 9.79 4.45
CA GLN A 165 15.59 9.15 4.28
C GLN A 165 15.66 8.34 2.99
N LEU A 166 14.65 7.52 2.69
CA LEU A 166 14.57 6.74 1.44
C LEU A 166 14.70 7.65 0.22
N LEU A 167 13.84 8.68 0.12
CA LEU A 167 13.87 9.61 -1.02
C LEU A 167 15.21 10.35 -1.12
N SER A 168 15.72 10.85 0.01
CA SER A 168 17.00 11.58 0.04
C SER A 168 18.20 10.70 -0.33
N ARG A 169 18.17 9.42 0.02
CA ARG A 169 19.23 8.46 -0.31
C ARG A 169 19.16 8.04 -1.76
N ALA A 170 17.96 7.77 -2.27
CA ALA A 170 17.73 7.45 -3.67
C ALA A 170 18.25 8.57 -4.59
N VAL A 171 17.90 9.83 -4.30
CA VAL A 171 18.40 11.00 -5.06
C VAL A 171 19.93 11.08 -5.02
N ARG A 172 20.56 10.92 -3.84
CA ARG A 172 22.03 10.99 -3.72
C ARG A 172 22.75 9.89 -4.48
N LYS A 173 22.14 8.72 -4.62
CA LYS A 173 22.73 7.54 -5.29
C LYS A 173 22.30 7.40 -6.75
N GLY A 174 21.41 8.27 -7.24
CA GLY A 174 20.87 8.18 -8.59
C GLY A 174 19.88 7.02 -8.79
N VAL A 175 19.24 6.54 -7.72
CA VAL A 175 18.23 5.47 -7.77
C VAL A 175 16.86 6.07 -8.04
N ILE A 176 16.12 5.46 -8.95
CA ILE A 176 14.72 5.84 -9.21
C ILE A 176 13.80 5.09 -8.26
N ILE A 177 12.94 5.81 -7.56
CA ILE A 177 11.84 5.22 -6.79
C ILE A 177 10.55 5.47 -7.55
N SER A 178 9.78 4.42 -7.82
CA SER A 178 8.49 4.50 -8.51
C SER A 178 7.42 3.86 -7.64
N GLY A 179 6.35 4.62 -7.39
CA GLY A 179 5.12 4.06 -6.82
C GLY A 179 4.27 3.48 -7.95
N VAL A 180 3.94 2.20 -7.86
CA VAL A 180 3.16 1.45 -8.86
C VAL A 180 1.73 1.18 -8.42
#